data_AF-A0A9N8JHT4-F1
#
_entry.id   AF-A0A9N8JHT4-F1
#
_cell.length_a   1.000
_cell.length_b   1.000
_cell.length_c   1.000
_cell.angle_alpha   90.00
_cell.angle_beta   90.00
_cell.angle_gamma   90.00
#
_symmetry.space_group_name_H-M   'P 1'
#
loop_
_entity.id
_entity.type
_entity.pdbx_description
1 polymer ?
#
loop_
_entity_poly.entity_id
_entity_poly.type
_entity_poly.pdbx_seq_one_letter_code
_entity_poly.pdbx_strand_id
1 'polypeptide(L)'
;MYPYQRLDGDAFATEDAHHCTYIIDTVRQSFNFNDKENHHLASGLFLAGAATKLPAEKAAALIMLKEMEHAGLSGAVARVRHLLELVVRQQAKREIDGGSADEVDWIELAKEHGLKNVVFGM
;
A
#
# COMPACT_ATOMS: atom_id res chain seq x y z
N MET A 1 -2.54 -22.07 -5.55
CA MET A 1 -1.33 -21.61 -4.83
C MET A 1 -0.26 -21.33 -5.88
N TYR A 2 0.35 -20.15 -5.86
CA TYR A 2 1.37 -19.79 -6.86
C TYR A 2 2.67 -20.56 -6.59
N PRO A 3 3.39 -21.02 -7.63
CA PRO A 3 4.72 -21.61 -7.46
C PRO A 3 5.65 -20.63 -6.75
N TYR A 4 6.39 -21.08 -5.73
CA TYR A 4 7.27 -20.26 -4.87
C TYR A 4 6.58 -19.21 -4.00
N GLN A 5 5.26 -19.26 -3.87
CA GLN A 5 4.56 -18.47 -2.85
C GLN A 5 5.07 -18.90 -1.47
N ARG A 6 5.81 -18.02 -0.81
CA ARG A 6 6.38 -18.26 0.52
C ARG A 6 5.23 -18.34 1.52
N LEU A 7 5.16 -19.43 2.28
CA LEU A 7 4.11 -19.68 3.28
C LEU A 7 4.60 -19.44 4.71
N ASP A 8 5.90 -19.21 4.89
CA ASP A 8 6.55 -19.00 6.18
C ASP A 8 6.49 -17.51 6.55
N GLY A 9 5.27 -17.00 6.77
CA GLY A 9 4.98 -15.56 6.86
C GLY A 9 5.73 -14.78 7.95
N ASP A 10 6.22 -15.43 9.00
CA ASP A 10 6.93 -14.75 10.10
C ASP A 10 8.46 -14.84 9.99
N ALA A 11 9.02 -15.72 9.16
CA ALA A 11 10.47 -15.91 9.08
C ALA A 11 11.22 -14.67 8.52
N PHE A 12 10.50 -13.79 7.82
CA PHE A 12 11.05 -12.62 7.14
C PHE A 12 10.39 -11.30 7.57
N ALA A 13 9.58 -11.31 8.64
CA ALA A 13 8.83 -10.13 9.08
C ALA A 13 9.73 -8.90 9.32
N THR A 14 10.96 -9.08 9.81
CA THR A 14 11.94 -8.00 9.98
C THR A 14 12.42 -7.42 8.66
N GLU A 15 12.65 -8.28 7.67
CA GLU A 15 13.12 -7.87 6.34
C GLU A 15 11.99 -7.16 5.57
N ASP A 16 10.76 -7.68 5.66
CA ASP A 16 9.58 -7.05 5.09
C ASP A 16 9.33 -5.67 5.72
N ALA A 17 9.43 -5.55 7.04
CA ALA A 17 9.35 -4.26 7.72
C ALA A 17 10.43 -3.29 7.23
N HIS A 18 11.68 -3.74 7.12
CA HIS A 18 12.78 -2.92 6.63
C HIS A 18 12.52 -2.41 5.20
N HIS A 19 12.07 -3.28 4.30
CA HIS A 19 11.75 -2.90 2.92
C HIS A 19 10.56 -1.96 2.83
N CYS A 20 9.51 -2.17 3.64
CA CYS A 20 8.37 -1.25 3.70
C CYS A 20 8.81 0.15 4.14
N THR A 21 9.57 0.25 5.23
CA THR A 21 10.13 1.52 5.71
C THR A 21 10.99 2.18 4.64
N TYR A 22 11.89 1.42 4.00
CA TYR A 22 12.77 1.92 2.95
C TYR A 22 12.02 2.53 1.76
N ILE A 23 10.98 1.85 1.27
CA ILE A 23 10.13 2.35 0.17
C ILE A 23 9.44 3.66 0.59
N ILE A 24 8.81 3.66 1.77
CA ILE A 24 8.08 4.82 2.29
C ILE A 24 9.01 6.03 2.47
N ASP A 25 10.21 5.82 3.04
CA ASP A 25 11.18 6.89 3.23
C ASP A 25 11.78 7.39 1.92
N THR A 26 12.00 6.52 0.94
CA THR A 26 12.47 6.92 -0.39
C THR A 26 11.46 7.82 -1.08
N VAL A 27 10.17 7.47 -1.02
CA VAL A 27 9.11 8.31 -1.60
C VAL A 27 8.97 9.61 -0.82
N ARG A 28 9.06 9.57 0.52
CA ARG A 28 9.07 10.77 1.37
C ARG A 28 10.22 11.71 1.00
N GLN A 29 11.41 11.18 0.70
CA GLN A 29 12.54 11.97 0.23
C GLN A 29 12.27 12.61 -1.14
N SER A 30 11.63 11.90 -2.08
CA SER A 30 11.27 12.47 -3.39
C SER A 30 10.39 13.73 -3.27
N PHE A 31 9.50 13.77 -2.27
CA PHE A 31 8.66 14.95 -2.00
C PHE A 31 9.47 16.15 -1.51
N ASN A 32 10.52 15.91 -0.72
CA ASN A 32 11.39 16.99 -0.24
C ASN A 32 12.16 17.67 -1.39
N PHE A 33 12.37 16.97 -2.51
CA PHE A 33 12.94 17.52 -3.73
C PHE A 33 11.88 18.12 -4.68
N ASN A 34 10.65 18.34 -4.20
CA ASN A 34 9.50 18.88 -4.94
C ASN A 34 9.04 18.01 -6.12
N ASP A 35 9.39 16.72 -6.12
CA ASP A 35 9.03 15.78 -7.19
C ASP A 35 7.73 15.03 -6.85
N LYS A 36 6.65 15.80 -6.69
CA LYS A 36 5.33 15.29 -6.26
C LYS A 36 4.50 14.69 -7.40
N GLU A 37 4.88 14.92 -8.66
CA GLU A 37 4.19 14.38 -9.85
C GLU A 37 4.63 12.94 -10.21
N ASN A 38 5.47 12.31 -9.38
CA ASN A 38 5.96 10.94 -9.54
C ASN A 38 4.89 9.87 -9.29
N HIS A 39 3.82 9.87 -10.08
CA HIS A 39 2.72 8.93 -9.99
C HIS A 39 3.14 7.45 -10.14
N HIS A 40 4.29 7.19 -10.76
CA HIS A 40 4.85 5.84 -10.89
C HIS A 40 5.21 5.21 -9.51
N LEU A 41 5.45 6.04 -8.48
CA LEU A 41 5.75 5.58 -7.12
C LEU A 41 4.49 5.16 -6.34
N ALA A 42 3.29 5.49 -6.82
CA ALA A 42 2.03 5.21 -6.12
C ALA A 42 1.82 3.71 -5.87
N SER A 43 2.21 2.87 -6.84
CA SER A 43 2.19 1.42 -6.72
C SER A 43 3.11 0.87 -5.63
N GLY A 44 4.32 1.44 -5.50
CA GLY A 44 5.25 1.07 -4.43
C GLY A 44 4.72 1.48 -3.05
N LEU A 45 4.16 2.68 -2.95
CA LEU A 45 3.49 3.15 -1.72
C LEU A 45 2.31 2.26 -1.32
N PHE A 46 1.52 1.80 -2.30
CA PHE A 46 0.43 0.86 -2.03
C PHE A 46 0.94 -0.43 -1.40
N LEU A 47 1.94 -1.07 -2.01
CA LEU A 47 2.48 -2.33 -1.52
C LEU A 47 3.09 -2.18 -0.13
N ALA A 48 3.93 -1.17 0.08
CA ALA A 48 4.55 -0.91 1.39
C ALA A 48 3.51 -0.54 2.46
N GLY A 49 2.49 0.26 2.10
CA GLY A 49 1.41 0.64 3.02
C GLY A 49 0.47 -0.52 3.37
N ALA A 50 0.25 -1.45 2.45
CA ALA A 50 -0.58 -2.64 2.70
C ALA A 50 0.17 -3.69 3.54
N ALA A 51 1.48 -3.85 3.32
CA ALA A 51 2.30 -4.88 3.94
C ALA A 51 2.89 -4.48 5.31
N THR A 52 3.11 -3.18 5.56
CA THR A 52 3.68 -2.74 6.84
C THR A 52 2.75 -3.07 8.02
N LYS A 53 3.35 -3.48 9.15
CA LYS A 53 2.66 -3.66 10.43
C LYS A 53 2.60 -2.37 11.26
N LEU A 54 3.24 -1.28 10.80
CA LEU A 54 3.33 -0.01 11.55
C LEU A 54 2.20 0.95 11.16
N PRO A 55 1.29 1.34 12.09
CA PRO A 55 0.18 2.25 11.76
C PRO A 55 0.61 3.61 11.23
N ALA A 56 1.74 4.12 11.73
CA ALA A 56 2.30 5.40 11.27
C ALA A 56 2.74 5.34 9.80
N GLU A 57 3.23 4.19 9.34
CA GLU A 57 3.64 3.98 7.95
C GLU A 57 2.43 3.84 7.02
N LYS A 58 1.37 3.14 7.45
CA LYS A 58 0.09 3.11 6.73
C LYS A 58 -0.48 4.52 6.52
N ALA A 59 -0.48 5.32 7.59
CA ALA A 59 -0.92 6.71 7.54
C ALA A 59 -0.03 7.56 6.60
N ALA A 60 1.29 7.39 6.68
CA ALA A 60 2.22 8.11 5.81
C ALA A 60 2.00 7.78 4.33
N ALA A 61 1.82 6.50 3.98
CA ALA A 61 1.53 6.08 2.61
C ALA A 61 0.23 6.71 2.08
N LEU A 62 -0.84 6.72 2.88
CA LEU A 62 -2.10 7.36 2.53
C LEU A 62 -1.96 8.88 2.32
N ILE A 63 -1.24 9.57 3.21
CA ILE A 63 -0.98 11.00 3.07
C ILE A 63 -0.19 11.29 1.79
N MET A 64 0.86 10.52 1.49
CA MET A 64 1.65 10.74 0.29
C MET A 64 0.87 10.44 -0.99
N LEU A 65 0.06 9.39 -1.03
CA LEU A 65 -0.83 9.12 -2.16
C LEU A 65 -1.84 10.25 -2.37
N LYS A 66 -2.36 10.83 -1.27
CA LYS A 66 -3.23 12.00 -1.34
C LYS A 66 -2.50 13.20 -1.92
N GLU A 67 -1.28 13.49 -1.48
CA GLU A 67 -0.48 14.58 -2.04
C GLU A 67 -0.19 14.38 -3.54
N MET A 68 0.16 13.17 -3.98
CA MET A 68 0.35 12.84 -5.41
C MET A 68 -0.95 13.06 -6.21
N GLU A 69 -2.11 12.68 -5.66
CA GLU A 69 -3.41 12.92 -6.29
C GLU A 69 -3.72 14.42 -6.45
N HIS A 70 -3.25 15.27 -5.53
CA HIS A 70 -3.44 16.73 -5.65
C HIS A 70 -2.41 17.38 -6.56
N ALA A 71 -1.20 16.82 -6.64
CA ALA A 71 -0.11 17.36 -7.46
C ALA A 71 -0.34 17.12 -8.96
N GLY A 72 -1.08 16.08 -9.35
CA GLY A 72 -1.39 15.83 -10.76
C GLY A 72 -2.81 15.30 -10.98
N LEU A 73 -3.31 15.41 -12.21
CA LEU A 73 -4.64 14.94 -12.62
C LEU A 73 -4.70 13.41 -12.83
N SER A 74 -4.16 12.62 -11.89
CA SER A 74 -4.09 11.16 -12.05
C SER A 74 -5.22 10.45 -11.31
N GLY A 75 -6.31 10.17 -12.02
CA GLY A 75 -7.35 9.26 -11.55
C GLY A 75 -6.82 7.86 -11.20
N ALA A 76 -5.62 7.48 -11.66
CA ALA A 76 -4.95 6.25 -11.24
C ALA A 76 -4.47 6.32 -9.79
N VAL A 77 -3.83 7.42 -9.38
CA VAL A 77 -3.38 7.61 -7.98
C VAL A 77 -4.58 7.64 -7.04
N ALA A 78 -5.68 8.31 -7.42
CA ALA A 78 -6.92 8.32 -6.64
C ALA A 78 -7.46 6.90 -6.38
N ARG A 79 -7.44 6.02 -7.41
CA ARG A 79 -7.83 4.62 -7.26
C ARG A 79 -6.89 3.84 -6.34
N VAL A 80 -5.58 4.06 -6.47
CA VAL A 80 -4.57 3.42 -5.61
C VAL A 80 -4.75 3.83 -4.15
N ARG A 81 -4.93 5.14 -3.88
CA ARG A 81 -5.23 5.64 -2.54
C ARG A 81 -6.51 5.01 -2.00
N HIS A 82 -7.58 5.03 -2.78
CA HIS A 82 -8.87 4.50 -2.33
C HIS A 82 -8.79 3.01 -1.99
N LEU A 83 -8.08 2.20 -2.81
CA LEU A 83 -7.87 0.80 -2.48
C LEU A 83 -7.06 0.63 -1.18
N LEU A 84 -5.99 1.41 -0.99
CA LEU A 84 -5.22 1.35 0.25
C LEU A 84 -6.09 1.69 1.47
N GLU A 85 -6.97 2.69 1.38
CA GLU A 85 -7.91 3.03 2.46
C GLU A 85 -8.83 1.86 2.82
N LEU A 86 -9.34 1.14 1.81
CA LEU A 86 -10.17 -0.04 2.02
C LEU A 86 -9.37 -1.17 2.70
N VAL A 87 -8.16 -1.44 2.22
CA VAL A 87 -7.26 -2.46 2.79
C VAL A 87 -6.96 -2.15 4.24
N VAL A 88 -6.52 -0.93 4.56
CA VAL A 88 -6.18 -0.51 5.93
C VAL A 88 -7.37 -0.66 6.87
N ARG A 89 -8.58 -0.29 6.43
CA ARG A 89 -9.81 -0.46 7.21
C ARG A 89 -10.15 -1.93 7.45
N GLN A 90 -10.04 -2.75 6.42
CA GLN A 90 -10.35 -4.17 6.52
C GLN A 90 -9.33 -4.90 7.39
N GLN A 91 -8.05 -4.52 7.32
CA GLN A 91 -6.99 -5.04 8.17
C GLN A 91 -7.25 -4.71 9.64
N ALA A 92 -7.56 -3.45 9.95
CA ALA A 92 -7.89 -3.03 11.31
C ALA A 92 -9.13 -3.79 11.85
N LYS A 93 -10.15 -4.02 11.01
CA LYS A 93 -11.31 -4.82 11.38
C LYS A 93 -10.92 -6.28 11.70
N ARG A 94 -10.08 -6.91 10.86
CA ARG A 94 -9.60 -8.27 11.09
C ARG A 94 -8.82 -8.40 12.39
N GLU A 95 -7.95 -7.44 12.68
CA GLU A 95 -7.18 -7.40 13.94
C GLU A 95 -8.11 -7.28 15.17
N ILE A 96 -9.15 -6.43 15.09
CA ILE A 96 -10.16 -6.31 16.16
C ILE A 96 -10.92 -7.62 16.38
N ASP A 97 -11.22 -8.35 15.30
CA ASP A 97 -11.90 -9.64 15.33
C ASP A 97 -10.97 -10.80 15.78
N GLY A 98 -9.70 -10.51 16.09
CA GLY A 98 -8.71 -11.48 16.56
C GLY A 98 -7.97 -12.26 15.45
N GLY A 99 -8.14 -11.85 14.20
CA GLY A 99 -7.42 -12.38 13.03
C GLY A 99 -6.13 -11.62 12.72
N SER A 100 -5.48 -11.97 11.61
CA SER A 100 -4.27 -11.29 11.12
C SER A 100 -4.61 -10.29 10.01
N ALA A 101 -3.93 -9.13 10.01
CA ALA A 101 -4.00 -8.17 8.90
C ALA A 101 -3.53 -8.77 7.56
N ASP A 102 -2.67 -9.78 7.59
CA ASP A 102 -2.13 -10.44 6.39
C ASP A 102 -3.18 -11.33 5.69
N GLU A 103 -4.30 -11.63 6.35
CA GLU A 103 -5.42 -12.40 5.79
C GLU A 103 -6.30 -11.57 4.84
N VAL A 104 -6.06 -10.27 4.73
CA VAL A 104 -6.83 -9.39 3.84
C VAL A 104 -6.36 -9.56 2.39
N ASP A 105 -7.16 -10.25 1.58
CA ASP A 105 -6.99 -10.31 0.13
C ASP A 105 -7.46 -8.99 -0.51
N TRP A 106 -6.51 -8.12 -0.80
CA TRP A 106 -6.78 -6.83 -1.42
C TRP A 106 -7.22 -6.94 -2.89
N ILE A 107 -6.96 -8.06 -3.58
CA ILE A 107 -7.42 -8.30 -4.95
C ILE A 107 -8.92 -8.61 -4.92
N GLU A 108 -9.36 -9.45 -4.00
CA GLU A 108 -10.78 -9.72 -3.77
C GLU A 108 -11.52 -8.44 -3.36
N LEU A 109 -10.96 -7.69 -2.41
CA LEU A 109 -11.52 -6.42 -1.95
C LEU A 109 -11.66 -5.40 -3.10
N ALA A 110 -10.67 -5.32 -4.00
CA ALA A 110 -10.74 -4.45 -5.18
C ALA A 110 -11.91 -4.84 -6.10
N LYS A 111 -12.12 -6.15 -6.33
CA LYS A 111 -13.22 -6.66 -7.17
C LYS A 111 -14.58 -6.35 -6.56
N GLU A 112 -14.75 -6.58 -5.26
CA GLU A 112 -16.00 -6.31 -4.53
C GLU A 112 -16.41 -4.83 -4.63
N HIS A 113 -15.42 -3.93 -4.60
CA HIS A 113 -15.64 -2.49 -4.71
C HIS A 113 -15.63 -1.95 -6.16
N GLY A 114 -15.61 -2.82 -7.18
CA GLY A 114 -15.64 -2.43 -8.58
C GLY A 114 -14.39 -1.67 -9.05
N LEU A 115 -13.27 -1.78 -8.32
CA LEU A 115 -12.01 -1.17 -8.67
C LEU A 115 -11.30 -2.05 -9.71
N LYS A 116 -11.12 -1.51 -10.93
CA LYS A 116 -10.25 -2.15 -11.94
C LYS A 116 -8.86 -2.32 -11.33
N ASN A 117 -8.25 -3.49 -11.57
CA ASN A 117 -6.91 -3.85 -11.08
C ASN A 117 -5.99 -2.63 -11.06
N VAL A 118 -5.34 -2.38 -9.91
CA VAL A 118 -4.27 -1.37 -9.83
C VAL A 118 -3.27 -1.72 -10.92
N VAL A 119 -3.16 -0.84 -11.91
CA VAL A 119 -2.18 -0.98 -12.97
C VAL A 119 -0.85 -0.56 -12.36
N PHE A 120 -0.09 -1.55 -11.91
CA PHE A 120 1.34 -1.40 -11.68
C PHE A 120 1.95 -1.12 -13.06
N GLY A 121 2.24 0.15 -13.34
CA GLY A 121 2.70 0.60 -14.66
C GLY A 121 3.79 -0.33 -15.21
N MET A 122 3.58 -0.83 -16.42
CA MET A 122 4.65 -1.34 -17.27
C MET A 122 5.03 -0.25 -18.25
#